data_AF-A0A518CAI4-F1
#
_entry.id   AF-A0A518CAI4-F1
#
_cell.length_a   1.000
_cell.length_b   1.000
_cell.length_c   1.000
_cell.angle_alpha   90.00
_cell.angle_beta   90.00
_cell.angle_gamma   90.00
#
_symmetry.space_group_name_H-M   'P 1'
#
loop_
_entity.id
_entity.type
_entity.pdbx_description
1 polymer ?
#
loop_
_entity_poly.entity_id
_entity_poly.type
_entity_poly.pdbx_seq_one_letter_code
_entity_poly.pdbx_strand_id
1 'polypeptide(L)'
;MSKREKHERRRLFWVDPKLQGGLVLRAVMHWGICLLSVGTVLVVGAAFSDLHAPVSAVMRMVFDYFVPAVLVSLLVLPIIVLDTIRHSNRLVGSVARFRNAMQRLADGETTSPLIVRDGDCWKTLADQFNRIALRLEELETASSTSQKKTSSCHQEEVVST
;
A
#
# COMPACT_ATOMS: atom_id res chain seq x y z
N MET A 1 35.38 -7.21 4.62
CA MET A 1 33.89 -7.29 4.62
C MET A 1 33.36 -7.01 3.23
N SER A 2 32.39 -7.80 2.79
CA SER A 2 32.17 -8.28 1.42
C SER A 2 31.41 -7.30 0.50
N LYS A 3 31.87 -7.15 -0.76
CA LYS A 3 31.30 -6.30 -1.83
C LYS A 3 29.92 -6.76 -2.37
N ARG A 4 29.21 -7.66 -1.69
CA ARG A 4 27.99 -8.32 -2.22
C ARG A 4 26.65 -7.62 -1.93
N GLU A 5 26.57 -6.62 -1.07
CA GLU A 5 25.27 -6.04 -0.67
C GLU A 5 24.77 -4.84 -1.49
N LYS A 6 25.56 -4.30 -2.43
CA LYS A 6 25.19 -3.04 -3.12
C LYS A 6 24.34 -3.19 -4.38
N HIS A 7 24.04 -4.40 -4.84
CA HIS A 7 23.34 -4.61 -6.12
C HIS A 7 21.86 -5.02 -6.04
N GLU A 8 21.27 -5.22 -4.86
CA GLU A 8 19.83 -5.56 -4.74
C GLU A 8 18.89 -4.35 -4.72
N ARG A 9 19.41 -3.12 -4.65
CA ARG A 9 18.57 -1.93 -4.40
C ARG A 9 17.87 -1.33 -5.63
N ARG A 10 18.07 -1.89 -6.84
CA ARG A 10 17.54 -1.34 -8.11
C ARG A 10 16.46 -2.18 -8.79
N ARG A 11 15.90 -3.20 -8.13
CA ARG A 11 14.98 -4.17 -8.77
C ARG A 11 13.59 -4.31 -8.13
N LEU A 12 13.12 -3.31 -7.38
CA LEU A 12 11.79 -3.34 -6.75
C LEU A 12 10.68 -2.64 -7.55
N PHE A 13 10.99 -2.12 -8.75
CA PHE A 13 9.97 -1.51 -9.61
C PHE A 13 9.16 -2.55 -10.40
N TRP A 14 9.56 -3.83 -10.40
CA TRP A 14 8.95 -4.85 -11.27
C TRP A 14 9.08 -6.30 -10.77
N VAL A 15 9.05 -6.57 -9.46
CA VAL A 15 9.29 -7.93 -8.93
C VAL A 15 8.41 -8.27 -7.72
N ASP A 16 7.08 -8.28 -7.90
CA ASP A 16 6.31 -9.30 -7.17
C ASP A 16 5.00 -9.71 -7.88
N PRO A 17 5.09 -10.49 -8.98
CA PRO A 17 3.90 -11.04 -9.64
C PRO A 17 3.09 -11.96 -8.73
N LYS A 18 3.66 -12.45 -7.61
CA LYS A 18 2.97 -13.29 -6.63
C LYS A 18 1.98 -12.49 -5.77
N LEU A 19 2.37 -11.30 -5.29
CA LEU A 19 1.48 -10.42 -4.53
C LEU A 19 0.47 -9.69 -5.45
N GLN A 20 0.92 -9.27 -6.64
CA GLN A 20 0.04 -8.65 -7.63
C GLN A 20 -0.96 -9.66 -8.20
N GLY A 21 -0.55 -10.92 -8.41
CA GLY A 21 -1.45 -12.00 -8.82
C GLY A 21 -2.56 -12.27 -7.80
N GLY A 22 -2.28 -12.17 -6.50
CA GLY A 22 -3.29 -12.33 -5.45
C GLY A 22 -4.39 -11.25 -5.49
N LEU A 23 -4.02 -9.99 -5.77
CA LEU A 23 -4.98 -8.89 -5.89
C LEU A 23 -5.79 -8.99 -7.18
N VAL A 24 -5.14 -9.31 -8.30
CA VAL A 24 -5.78 -9.54 -9.60
C VAL A 24 -6.74 -10.73 -9.52
N LEU A 25 -6.30 -11.85 -8.93
CA LEU A 25 -7.14 -13.03 -8.73
C LEU A 25 -8.35 -12.69 -7.87
N ARG A 26 -8.17 -11.92 -6.79
CA ARG A 26 -9.29 -11.47 -5.95
C ARG A 26 -10.26 -10.59 -6.74
N ALA A 27 -9.76 -9.64 -7.54
CA ALA A 27 -10.59 -8.79 -8.39
C ALA A 27 -11.37 -9.60 -9.44
N VAL A 28 -10.71 -10.55 -10.11
CA VAL A 28 -11.33 -11.45 -11.09
C VAL A 28 -12.36 -12.37 -10.42
N MET A 29 -12.07 -12.89 -9.22
CA MET A 29 -13.04 -13.71 -8.47
C MET A 29 -14.28 -12.89 -8.09
N HIS A 30 -14.11 -11.67 -7.56
CA HIS A 30 -15.26 -10.81 -7.24
C HIS A 30 -16.06 -10.45 -8.48
N TRP A 31 -15.38 -10.16 -9.60
CA TRP A 31 -16.03 -9.93 -10.89
C TRP A 31 -16.84 -11.15 -11.36
N GLY A 32 -16.28 -12.36 -11.26
CA GLY A 32 -16.99 -13.60 -11.57
C GLY A 32 -18.21 -13.82 -10.67
N ILE A 33 -18.09 -13.54 -9.38
CA ILE A 33 -19.22 -13.59 -8.43
C ILE A 33 -20.30 -12.57 -8.81
N CYS A 34 -19.93 -11.35 -9.21
CA CYS A 34 -20.87 -10.35 -9.70
C CYS A 34 -21.59 -10.79 -10.98
N LEU A 35 -20.90 -11.43 -11.92
CA LEU A 35 -21.53 -11.98 -13.11
C LEU A 35 -22.49 -13.13 -12.77
N LEU A 36 -22.08 -14.02 -11.87
CA LEU A 36 -22.93 -15.11 -11.39
C LEU A 36 -24.18 -14.59 -10.67
N SER A 37 -24.05 -13.54 -9.85
CA SER A 37 -25.21 -12.97 -9.16
C SER A 37 -26.18 -12.32 -10.13
N VAL A 38 -25.69 -11.55 -11.12
CA VAL A 38 -26.52 -10.96 -12.18
C VAL A 38 -27.20 -12.04 -13.02
N GLY A 39 -26.47 -13.08 -13.42
CA GLY A 39 -27.04 -14.23 -14.13
C GLY A 39 -28.12 -14.95 -13.32
N THR A 40 -27.92 -15.12 -12.01
CA THR A 40 -28.91 -15.71 -11.12
C THR A 40 -30.18 -14.87 -11.04
N VAL A 41 -30.05 -13.54 -10.88
CA VAL A 41 -31.20 -12.62 -10.88
C VAL A 41 -31.96 -12.67 -12.19
N LEU A 42 -31.27 -12.74 -13.33
CA LEU A 42 -31.89 -12.87 -14.66
C LEU A 42 -32.67 -14.18 -14.81
N VAL A 43 -32.10 -15.31 -14.40
CA VAL A 43 -32.76 -16.63 -14.45
C VAL A 43 -33.99 -16.66 -13.55
N VAL A 44 -33.86 -16.14 -12.32
CA VAL A 44 -34.98 -16.05 -11.37
C VAL A 44 -36.07 -15.14 -11.91
N GLY A 45 -35.71 -13.96 -12.43
CA GLY A 45 -36.66 -13.05 -13.07
C GLY A 45 -37.40 -13.69 -14.24
N ALA A 46 -36.69 -14.41 -15.11
CA ALA A 46 -37.31 -15.14 -16.22
C ALA A 46 -38.24 -16.26 -15.73
N ALA A 47 -37.89 -16.99 -14.67
CA ALA A 47 -38.73 -18.03 -14.09
C ALA A 47 -40.03 -17.48 -13.47
N PHE A 48 -40.00 -16.26 -12.91
CA PHE A 48 -41.20 -15.57 -12.42
C PHE A 48 -42.06 -14.96 -13.53
N SER A 49 -41.46 -14.63 -14.68
CA SER A 49 -42.16 -13.97 -15.79
C SER A 49 -43.07 -14.93 -16.54
N ASP A 50 -42.58 -16.13 -16.84
CA ASP A 50 -43.35 -17.17 -17.54
C ASP A 50 -43.03 -18.55 -16.97
N LEU A 51 -43.89 -19.02 -16.06
CA LEU A 51 -43.73 -20.32 -15.39
C LEU A 51 -43.78 -21.52 -16.37
N HIS A 52 -44.38 -21.33 -17.55
CA HIS A 52 -44.53 -22.36 -18.58
C HIS A 52 -43.55 -22.21 -19.76
N ALA A 53 -42.63 -21.24 -19.70
CA ALA A 53 -41.67 -21.07 -20.78
C ALA A 53 -40.74 -22.29 -20.87
N PRO A 54 -40.45 -22.79 -22.10
CA PRO A 54 -39.44 -23.82 -22.27
C PRO A 54 -38.08 -23.28 -21.87
N VAL A 55 -37.25 -24.12 -21.23
CA VAL A 55 -35.91 -23.74 -20.74
C VAL A 55 -35.03 -23.14 -21.85
N SER A 56 -35.24 -23.55 -23.11
CA SER A 56 -34.54 -23.01 -24.27
C SER A 56 -34.87 -21.54 -24.57
N ALA A 57 -36.10 -21.10 -24.32
CA ALA A 57 -36.52 -19.71 -24.49
C ALA A 57 -35.90 -18.82 -23.40
N VAL A 58 -35.90 -19.29 -22.15
CA VAL A 58 -35.22 -18.62 -21.04
C VAL A 58 -33.72 -18.53 -21.29
N MET A 59 -33.10 -19.61 -21.78
CA MET A 59 -31.67 -19.61 -22.13
C MET A 59 -31.34 -18.61 -23.23
N ARG A 60 -32.14 -18.52 -24.30
CA ARG A 60 -31.94 -17.52 -25.36
C ARG A 60 -32.07 -16.10 -24.84
N MET A 61 -33.10 -15.82 -24.06
CA MET A 61 -33.30 -14.51 -23.46
C MET A 61 -32.11 -14.13 -22.58
N VAL A 62 -31.68 -15.03 -21.69
CA VAL A 62 -30.49 -14.80 -20.86
C VAL A 62 -29.28 -14.57 -21.74
N PHE A 63 -29.06 -15.35 -22.80
CA PHE A 63 -27.91 -15.18 -23.70
C PHE A 63 -27.90 -13.80 -24.37
N ASP A 64 -29.04 -13.36 -24.91
CA ASP A 64 -29.15 -12.10 -25.64
C ASP A 64 -28.87 -10.88 -24.76
N TYR A 65 -29.28 -10.92 -23.47
CA TYR A 65 -29.02 -9.81 -22.54
C TYR A 65 -27.69 -9.95 -21.79
N PHE A 66 -27.28 -11.17 -21.44
CA PHE A 66 -26.12 -11.42 -20.60
C PHE A 66 -24.82 -11.37 -21.40
N VAL A 67 -24.78 -11.87 -22.63
CA VAL A 67 -23.55 -11.87 -23.44
C VAL A 67 -23.03 -10.46 -23.73
N PRO A 68 -23.85 -9.49 -24.18
CA PRO A 68 -23.38 -8.12 -24.36
C PRO A 68 -22.89 -7.49 -23.05
N ALA A 69 -23.59 -7.74 -21.93
CA ALA A 69 -23.21 -7.24 -20.62
C ALA A 69 -21.85 -7.81 -20.16
N VAL A 70 -21.64 -9.12 -20.35
CA VAL A 70 -20.36 -9.78 -20.05
C VAL A 70 -19.24 -9.23 -20.94
N LEU A 71 -19.50 -9.02 -22.24
CA LEU A 71 -18.51 -8.50 -23.17
C LEU A 71 -18.04 -7.09 -22.78
N VAL A 72 -18.98 -6.20 -22.45
CA VAL A 72 -18.69 -4.84 -21.96
C VAL A 72 -17.95 -4.90 -20.63
N SER A 73 -18.39 -5.77 -19.72
CA SER A 73 -17.74 -5.95 -18.41
C SER A 73 -16.30 -6.47 -18.53
N LEU A 74 -16.04 -7.37 -19.49
CA LEU A 74 -14.71 -7.89 -19.80
C LEU A 74 -13.77 -6.79 -20.33
N LEU A 75 -14.30 -5.84 -21.12
CA LEU A 75 -13.54 -4.69 -21.61
C LEU A 75 -13.17 -3.72 -20.48
N VAL A 76 -14.01 -3.59 -19.46
CA VAL A 76 -13.77 -2.72 -18.29
C VAL A 76 -12.81 -3.37 -17.28
N LEU A 77 -12.83 -4.70 -17.15
CA LEU A 77 -11.98 -5.45 -16.24
C LEU A 77 -10.48 -5.10 -16.31
N PRO A 78 -9.81 -5.06 -17.48
CA PRO A 78 -8.39 -4.70 -17.56
C PRO A 78 -8.13 -3.27 -17.12
N ILE A 79 -9.07 -2.34 -17.33
CA ILE A 79 -8.95 -0.95 -16.88
C ILE A 79 -8.93 -0.90 -15.35
N ILE A 80 -9.89 -1.59 -14.70
CA ILE A 80 -9.97 -1.66 -13.22
C ILE A 80 -8.72 -2.32 -12.64
N VAL A 81 -8.25 -3.40 -13.26
CA VAL A 81 -7.04 -4.12 -12.83
C VAL A 81 -5.82 -3.21 -12.94
N LEU A 82 -5.63 -2.54 -14.08
CA LEU A 82 -4.49 -1.64 -14.28
C LEU A 82 -4.51 -0.45 -13.32
N ASP A 83 -5.69 0.11 -13.07
CA ASP A 83 -5.85 1.23 -12.14
C ASP A 83 -5.53 0.83 -10.69
N THR A 84 -6.07 -0.32 -10.26
CA THR A 84 -5.81 -0.89 -8.93
C THR A 84 -4.31 -1.19 -8.75
N ILE A 85 -3.65 -1.76 -9.76
CA ILE A 85 -2.21 -2.04 -9.73
C ILE A 85 -1.41 -0.74 -9.64
N ARG A 86 -1.77 0.30 -10.41
CA ARG A 86 -1.08 1.60 -10.36
C ARG A 86 -1.21 2.27 -9.00
N HIS A 87 -2.41 2.25 -8.42
CA HIS A 87 -2.66 2.79 -7.08
C HIS A 87 -1.87 2.00 -6.01
N SER A 88 -1.91 0.67 -6.06
CA SER A 88 -1.16 -0.19 -5.14
C SER A 88 0.36 0.05 -5.23
N ASN A 89 0.91 0.12 -6.45
CA ASN A 89 2.34 0.35 -6.67
C ASN A 89 2.82 1.70 -6.11
N ARG A 90 2.00 2.76 -6.21
CA ARG A 90 2.31 4.06 -5.60
C ARG A 90 2.33 3.98 -4.07
N LEU A 91 1.45 3.18 -3.45
CA LEU A 91 1.45 2.98 -2.00
C LEU A 91 2.68 2.19 -1.53
N VAL A 92 3.03 1.11 -2.22
CA VAL A 92 4.18 0.26 -1.86
C VAL A 92 5.50 1.06 -1.90
N GLY A 93 5.67 1.92 -2.91
CA GLY A 93 6.85 2.78 -3.02
C GLY A 93 6.99 3.76 -1.84
N SER A 94 5.89 4.39 -1.42
CA SER A 94 5.89 5.31 -0.28
C SER A 94 6.14 4.61 1.06
N VAL A 95 5.54 3.43 1.26
CA VAL A 95 5.73 2.62 2.49
C VAL A 95 7.17 2.12 2.61
N ALA A 96 7.78 1.67 1.52
CA ALA A 96 9.18 1.24 1.53
C ALA A 96 10.14 2.38 1.92
N ARG A 97 9.88 3.61 1.43
CA ARG A 97 10.64 4.81 1.84
C ARG A 97 10.47 5.10 3.33
N PHE A 98 9.25 4.96 3.85
CA PHE A 98 8.95 5.16 5.27
C PHE A 98 9.65 4.13 6.16
N ARG A 99 9.59 2.85 5.80
CA ARG A 99 10.29 1.76 6.52
C ARG A 99 11.79 2.02 6.62
N ASN A 100 12.42 2.44 5.51
CA ASN A 100 13.84 2.76 5.52
C ASN A 100 14.16 3.97 6.40
N ALA A 101 13.30 5.00 6.40
CA ALA A 101 13.49 6.16 7.28
C ALA A 101 13.35 5.78 8.76
N MET A 102 12.39 4.92 9.10
CA MET A 102 12.19 4.40 10.45
C MET A 102 13.36 3.53 10.92
N GLN A 103 13.92 2.70 10.06
CA GLN A 103 15.11 1.90 10.40
C GLN A 103 16.31 2.80 10.69
N ARG A 104 16.55 3.83 9.88
CA ARG A 104 17.65 4.78 10.12
C ARG A 104 17.49 5.56 11.42
N LEU A 105 16.26 5.93 11.77
CA LEU A 105 15.96 6.57 13.04
C LEU A 105 16.18 5.61 14.22
N ALA A 106 15.81 4.34 14.07
CA ALA A 106 16.05 3.30 15.09
C ALA A 106 17.54 2.99 15.28
N ASP A 107 18.35 3.14 14.23
CA ASP A 107 19.80 2.96 14.27
C ASP A 107 20.54 4.17 14.87
N GLY A 108 19.82 5.23 15.28
CA GLY A 108 20.40 6.44 15.88
C GLY A 108 21.10 7.37 14.90
N GLU A 109 20.90 7.19 13.58
CA GLU A 109 21.39 8.15 12.60
C GLU A 109 20.54 9.42 12.64
N THR A 110 21.17 10.61 12.64
CA THR A 110 20.47 11.89 12.49
C THR A 110 19.80 11.96 11.11
N THR A 111 18.53 11.57 11.06
CA THR A 111 17.81 11.41 9.80
C THR A 111 17.50 12.78 9.19
N SER A 112 17.96 13.02 7.95
CA SER A 112 17.46 14.14 7.15
C SER A 112 15.93 14.05 7.03
N PRO A 113 15.20 15.19 7.12
CA PRO A 113 13.74 15.20 7.15
C PRO A 113 13.15 14.47 5.95
N LEU A 114 12.14 13.64 6.21
CA LEU A 114 11.46 12.88 5.17
C LEU A 114 10.59 13.83 4.33
N ILE A 115 11.14 14.32 3.22
CA ILE A 115 10.40 15.16 2.28
C ILE A 115 9.54 14.26 1.38
N VAL A 116 8.24 14.25 1.67
CA VAL A 116 7.21 13.65 0.80
C VAL A 116 6.64 14.75 -0.09
N ARG A 117 6.35 14.41 -1.35
CA ARG A 117 5.87 15.37 -2.36
C ARG A 117 4.47 15.86 -2.00
N ASP A 118 4.22 17.15 -2.26
CA ASP A 118 2.96 17.82 -1.94
C ASP A 118 1.75 17.16 -2.62
N GLY A 119 0.70 16.90 -1.83
CA GLY A 119 -0.57 16.32 -2.30
C GLY A 119 -0.76 14.81 -2.09
N ASP A 120 0.23 14.11 -1.52
CA ASP A 120 0.12 12.67 -1.23
C ASP A 120 -0.53 12.42 0.15
N CYS A 121 -1.37 11.38 0.26
CA CYS A 121 -1.96 10.91 1.54
C CYS A 121 -0.91 10.67 2.64
N TRP A 122 0.34 10.39 2.23
CA TRP A 122 1.48 10.13 3.12
C TRP A 122 2.14 11.38 3.70
N LYS A 123 1.80 12.59 3.20
CA LYS A 123 2.41 13.84 3.69
C LYS A 123 2.12 14.03 5.19
N THR A 124 0.87 13.86 5.60
CA THR A 124 0.48 14.00 7.01
C THR A 124 1.22 13.01 7.91
N LEU A 125 1.43 11.77 7.46
CA LEU A 125 2.17 10.76 8.21
C LEU A 125 3.67 11.08 8.27
N ALA A 126 4.25 11.57 7.17
CA ALA A 126 5.64 11.99 7.12
C ALA A 126 5.89 13.22 8.02
N ASP A 127 4.97 14.17 8.06
CA ASP A 127 5.05 15.34 8.94
C ASP A 127 5.00 14.90 10.41
N GLN A 128 4.11 13.97 10.78
CA GLN A 128 4.08 13.41 12.13
C GLN A 128 5.39 12.69 12.49
N PHE A 129 5.94 11.90 11.55
CA PHE A 129 7.22 11.23 11.76
C PHE A 129 8.37 12.21 11.94
N ASN A 130 8.46 13.25 11.11
CA ASN A 130 9.49 14.28 11.22
C ASN A 130 9.40 15.01 12.57
N ARG A 131 8.19 15.27 13.08
CA ARG A 131 8.01 15.85 14.42
C ARG A 131 8.53 14.94 15.52
N ILE A 132 8.32 13.63 15.41
CA ILE A 132 8.82 12.65 16.39
C ILE A 132 10.35 12.57 16.33
N ALA A 133 10.93 12.50 15.13
CA ALA A 133 12.38 12.46 14.93
C ALA A 133 13.06 13.69 15.55
N LEU A 134 12.50 14.88 15.32
CA LEU A 134 13.01 16.13 15.88
C LEU A 134 12.95 16.14 17.41
N ARG A 135 11.88 15.64 18.01
CA ARG A 135 11.78 15.51 19.48
C ARG A 135 12.81 14.54 20.05
N LEU A 136 13.10 13.46 19.36
CA LEU A 136 14.10 12.49 19.80
C LEU A 136 15.50 13.11 19.80
N GLU A 137 15.84 13.85 18.74
CA GLU A 137 17.11 14.60 18.63
C GLU A 137 17.25 15.69 19.71
N GLU A 138 16.17 16.42 20.03
CA GLU A 138 16.13 17.39 21.14
C GLU A 138 16.44 16.72 22.49
N LEU A 139 15.85 15.53 22.75
CA LEU A 139 16.05 14.77 23.99
C LEU A 139 17.46 14.19 24.11
N GLU A 140 18.04 13.69 23.02
CA GLU A 140 19.43 13.22 22.98
C GLU A 140 20.41 14.37 23.22
N THR A 141 20.15 15.56 22.65
CA THR A 141 20.98 16.74 22.86
C THR A 141 20.88 17.26 24.30
N ALA A 142 19.70 17.24 24.91
CA ALA A 142 19.50 17.67 26.29
C ALA A 142 20.17 16.72 27.31
N SER A 143 20.12 15.42 27.07
CA SER A 143 20.76 14.40 27.93
C SER A 143 22.28 14.45 27.84
N SER A 144 22.85 14.58 26.63
CA SER A 144 24.30 14.75 26.43
C SER A 144 24.82 16.07 27.00
N THR A 145 24.04 17.16 26.96
CA THR A 145 24.39 18.45 27.60
C THR A 145 24.38 18.34 29.14
N SER A 146 23.42 17.60 29.70
CA SER A 146 23.35 17.38 31.16
C SER A 146 24.51 16.52 31.65
N GLN A 147 24.89 15.48 30.91
CA GLN A 147 26.02 14.61 31.26
C GLN A 147 27.37 15.35 31.20
N LYS A 148 27.55 16.24 30.22
CA LYS A 148 28.78 17.05 30.08
C LYS A 148 28.91 18.11 31.20
N LYS A 149 27.80 18.64 31.70
CA LYS A 149 27.78 19.63 32.79
C LYS A 149 28.12 19.01 34.15
N THR A 150 27.68 17.78 34.41
CA THR A 150 28.00 17.05 35.65
C THR A 150 29.47 16.62 35.72
N SER A 151 30.09 16.24 34.59
CA SER A 151 31.54 15.94 34.56
C SER A 151 32.43 17.19 34.69
N SER A 152 31.98 18.36 34.22
CA SER A 152 32.72 19.61 34.40
C SER A 152 32.68 20.11 35.84
N CYS A 153 31.54 19.96 36.53
CA CYS A 153 31.38 20.35 37.93
C CYS A 153 32.30 19.54 38.87
N HIS A 154 32.52 18.25 38.57
CA HIS A 154 33.40 17.40 39.37
C HIS A 154 34.90 17.65 39.12
N GLN A 155 35.26 18.34 38.04
CA GLN A 155 36.67 18.64 37.72
C GLN A 155 37.14 19.99 38.28
N GLU A 156 36.23 20.92 38.57
CA GLU A 156 36.56 22.17 39.30
C GLU A 156 36.77 21.95 40.81
N GLU A 157 36.14 20.94 41.41
CA GLU A 157 36.28 20.66 42.85
C GLU A 157 37.64 20.03 43.22
N VAL A 158 38.29 19.31 42.30
CA VAL A 158 39.55 18.59 42.55
C VAL A 158 40.80 19.45 42.29
N VAL A 159 40.66 20.63 41.66
CA VAL A 159 41.80 21.52 41.33
C VAL A 159 42.00 22.63 42.37
N SER A 160 41.10 22.77 43.36
CA SER A 160 41.21 23.78 44.45
C SER A 160 41.54 23.21 45.83
N THR A 161 41.98 21.95 45.92
CA THR A 161 42.62 21.35 47.11
C THR A 161 44.06 20.95 46.81
#